data_AF-A0A3M1REE3-F1
#
_entry.id   AF-A0A3M1REE3-F1
#
_cell.length_a   1.000
_cell.length_b   1.000
_cell.length_c   1.000
_cell.angle_alpha   90.00
_cell.angle_beta   90.00
_cell.angle_gamma   90.00
#
_symmetry.space_group_name_H-M   'P 1'
#
loop_
_entity.id
_entity.type
_entity.pdbx_description
1 polymer ?
#
loop_
_entity_poly.entity_id
_entity_poly.type
_entity_poly.pdbx_seq_one_letter_code
_entity_poly.pdbx_strand_id
1 'polypeptide(L)' 'MMKKFSNASNKINVILSVFKDGEKLTGRDISERIREKGYDVDEGNLKMFIYYHMQYQYLMKEKVNGVNKYYAV' A
#
# COMPACT_ATOMS: atom_id res chain seq x y z
N MET A 1 6.19 7.81 -19.34
CA MET A 1 4.82 7.26 -19.38
C MET A 1 4.59 6.52 -18.06
N MET A 2 3.60 6.92 -17.25
CA MET A 2 3.33 6.26 -15.97
C MET A 2 2.70 4.88 -16.18
N LYS A 3 3.08 3.89 -15.35
CA LYS A 3 2.49 2.55 -15.39
C LYS A 3 1.08 2.60 -14.82
N LYS A 4 0.13 1.94 -15.49
CA LYS A 4 -1.22 1.77 -14.93
C LYS A 4 -1.14 0.84 -13.72
N PHE A 5 -1.77 1.26 -12.63
CA PHE A 5 -2.01 0.43 -11.46
C PHE A 5 -3.20 -0.51 -11.74
N SER A 6 -3.00 -1.47 -12.65
CA SER A 6 -4.05 -2.35 -13.19
C SER A 6 -3.83 -3.81 -12.77
N ASN A 7 -4.95 -4.55 -12.64
CA ASN A 7 -5.05 -5.94 -12.15
C ASN A 7 -4.71 -6.15 -10.66
N ALA A 8 -5.53 -6.90 -9.93
CA ALA A 8 -5.43 -7.10 -8.49
C ALA A 8 -4.08 -7.71 -8.06
N SER A 9 -3.60 -8.76 -8.74
CA SER A 9 -2.33 -9.41 -8.40
C SER A 9 -1.13 -8.48 -8.56
N ASN A 10 -1.12 -7.67 -9.62
CA ASN A 10 -0.08 -6.67 -9.84
C ASN A 10 -0.13 -5.57 -8.77
N LYS A 11 -1.33 -5.11 -8.40
CA LYS A 11 -1.50 -4.15 -7.29
C LYS A 11 -0.94 -4.70 -5.97
N ILE A 12 -1.25 -5.95 -5.64
CA ILE A 12 -0.75 -6.63 -4.44
C ILE A 12 0.78 -6.62 -4.43
N ASN A 13 1.41 -7.08 -5.52
CA ASN A 13 2.87 -7.16 -5.62
C ASN A 13 3.53 -5.78 -5.54
N VAL A 14 2.97 -4.77 -6.20
CA VAL A 14 3.49 -3.40 -6.16
C VAL A 14 3.38 -2.83 -4.74
N ILE A 15 2.24 -3.02 -4.06
CA ILE A 15 2.06 -2.56 -2.68
C ILE A 15 3.04 -3.25 -1.73
N LEU A 16 3.20 -4.57 -1.81
CA LEU A 16 4.16 -5.30 -0.97
C LEU A 16 5.59 -4.82 -1.21
N SER A 17 5.95 -4.53 -2.47
CA SER A 17 7.30 -4.13 -2.83
C SER A 17 7.77 -2.78 -2.26
N VAL A 18 6.89 -1.97 -1.64
CA VAL A 18 7.29 -0.68 -1.04
C VAL A 18 7.61 -0.77 0.46
N PHE A 19 7.36 -1.91 1.09
CA PHE A 19 7.71 -2.17 2.47
C PHE A 19 9.16 -2.66 2.56
N LYS A 20 9.87 -2.23 3.61
CA LYS A 20 11.11 -2.84 4.08
C LYS A 20 10.83 -3.73 5.29
N ASP A 21 11.77 -4.61 5.62
CA ASP A 21 11.64 -5.54 6.75
C ASP A 21 11.33 -4.80 8.06
N GLY A 22 10.26 -5.22 8.74
CA GLY A 22 9.80 -4.63 10.01
C GLY A 22 9.22 -3.21 9.91
N GLU A 23 9.08 -2.65 8.71
CA GLU A 23 8.64 -1.28 8.50
C GLU A 23 7.12 -1.13 8.63
N LYS A 24 6.69 0.01 9.18
CA LYS A 24 5.28 0.38 9.28
C LYS A 24 5.01 1.69 8.55
N LEU A 25 4.13 1.65 7.56
CA LEU A 25 3.87 2.75 6.65
C LEU A 25 2.44 3.25 6.76
N THR A 26 2.23 4.56 6.66
CA THR A 26 0.89 5.12 6.48
C THR A 26 0.40 4.89 5.06
N GLY A 27 -0.91 5.02 4.82
CA GLY A 27 -1.44 4.96 3.45
C GLY A 27 -0.82 6.01 2.51
N ARG A 28 -0.46 7.18 3.07
CA ARG A 28 0.25 8.23 2.35
C ARG A 28 1.63 7.77 1.92
N ASP A 29 2.43 7.25 2.86
CA ASP A 29 3.79 6.76 2.58
C ASP A 29 3.79 5.68 1.49
N ILE A 30 2.84 4.73 1.57
CA ILE A 30 2.68 3.68 0.56
C ILE A 30 2.38 4.31 -0.81
N SER A 31 1.43 5.25 -0.88
CA SER A 31 1.07 5.90 -2.15
C SER A 31 2.21 6.72 -2.75
N GLU A 32 3.00 7.42 -1.92
CA GLU A 32 4.16 8.21 -2.34
C GLU A 32 5.23 7.29 -2.93
N ARG A 33 5.57 6.20 -2.24
CA ARG A 33 6.57 5.23 -2.73
C ARG A 33 6.13 4.50 -4.00
N ILE A 34 4.84 4.21 -4.15
CA ILE A 34 4.30 3.62 -5.39
C ILE A 34 4.42 4.64 -6.53
N ARG A 35 4.15 5.93 -6.29
CA ARG A 35 4.33 7.00 -7.27
C ARG A 35 5.79 7.18 -7.68
N GLU A 36 6.73 7.09 -6.73
CA GLU A 36 8.18 7.11 -7.00
C GLU A 36 8.63 5.96 -7.91
N LYS A 37 7.94 4.81 -7.87
CA LYS A 37 8.16 3.70 -8.80
C LYS A 37 7.53 3.91 -10.19
N GLY A 38 6.93 5.07 -10.44
CA GLY A 38 6.36 5.47 -11.73
C GLY A 38 4.92 5.02 -11.97
N TYR A 39 4.18 4.65 -10.92
CA TYR A 39 2.77 4.31 -11.01
C TYR A 39 1.88 5.51 -10.71
N ASP A 40 0.77 5.60 -11.43
CA ASP A 40 -0.29 6.55 -11.10
C ASP A 40 -1.26 5.91 -10.09
N VAL A 41 -1.27 6.41 -8.85
CA VAL A 41 -2.10 5.89 -7.77
C VAL A 41 -2.65 7.00 -6.89
N ASP A 42 -3.95 6.91 -6.61
CA ASP A 42 -4.64 7.73 -5.62
C ASP A 42 -4.62 7.06 -4.24
N GLU A 43 -4.36 7.85 -3.19
CA GLU A 43 -4.24 7.34 -1.81
C GLU A 43 -5.56 6.75 -1.30
N GLY A 44 -6.70 7.36 -1.62
CA GLY A 44 -8.02 6.89 -1.20
C GLY A 44 -8.35 5.53 -1.81
N ASN A 45 -8.20 5.42 -3.13
CA ASN A 45 -8.38 4.18 -3.88
C ASN A 45 -7.40 3.07 -3.43
N LEU A 46 -6.15 3.45 -3.12
CA LEU A 46 -5.15 2.53 -2.57
C LEU A 46 -5.58 1.98 -1.21
N LYS A 47 -5.99 2.86 -0.28
CA LYS A 47 -6.47 2.45 1.06
C LYS A 47 -7.67 1.53 0.96
N MET A 48 -8.61 1.84 0.06
CA MET A 48 -9.79 1.03 -0.18
C MET A 48 -9.42 -0.35 -0.73
N PHE A 49 -8.48 -0.40 -1.68
CA PHE A 49 -7.96 -1.66 -2.20
C PHE A 49 -7.26 -2.50 -1.12
N ILE A 50 -6.43 -1.86 -0.27
CA ILE A 50 -5.78 -2.53 0.86
C ILE A 50 -6.83 -3.13 1.79
N TYR A 51 -7.86 -2.36 2.17
CA TYR A 51 -8.91 -2.81 3.06
C TYR A 51 -9.66 -4.05 2.53
N TYR A 52 -10.08 -4.03 1.26
CA TYR A 52 -10.88 -5.12 0.69
C TYR A 52 -10.08 -6.34 0.25
N HIS A 53 -8.82 -6.17 -0.16
CA HIS A 53 -8.08 -7.24 -0.84
C HIS A 53 -6.76 -7.64 -0.17
N MET A 54 -6.25 -6.84 0.78
CA MET A 54 -4.93 -7.11 1.36
C MET A 54 -4.91 -7.22 2.88
N GLN A 55 -5.84 -6.54 3.56
CA GLN A 55 -5.88 -6.52 5.00
C GLN A 55 -6.18 -7.94 5.54
N TYR A 56 -5.44 -8.35 6.56
CA TYR A 56 -5.47 -9.68 7.19
C TYR A 56 -4.92 -10.84 6.34
N GLN A 57 -4.61 -10.63 5.06
CA GLN A 57 -3.97 -11.64 4.21
C GLN A 57 -2.48 -11.35 3.97
N TYR A 58 -2.18 -10.10 3.63
CA TYR A 58 -0.82 -9.65 3.28
C TYR A 58 -0.35 -8.50 4.15
N LEU A 59 -1.28 -7.67 4.63
CA LEU A 59 -1.00 -6.52 5.46
C LEU A 59 -1.81 -6.58 6.75
N MET A 60 -1.17 -6.26 7.85
CA MET A 60 -1.84 -5.92 9.11
C MET A 60 -1.81 -4.42 9.33
N LYS A 61 -2.67 -3.95 10.23
CA LYS A 61 -2.83 -2.53 10.56
C LYS A 61 -2.82 -2.33 12.06
N GLU A 62 -2.18 -1.26 12.50
CA GLU A 62 -2.27 -0.74 13.86
C GLU A 62 -2.54 0.75 13.85
N LYS A 63 -3.07 1.27 14.97
CA LYS A 63 -3.31 2.70 15.14
C LYS A 63 -2.26 3.27 16.09
N VAL A 64 -1.42 4.16 15.60
CA VAL A 64 -0.36 4.85 16.37
C VAL A 64 -0.67 6.34 16.37
N ASN A 65 -0.88 6.93 17.54
CA ASN A 65 -1.20 8.35 17.71
C ASN A 65 -2.35 8.83 16.81
N GLY A 66 -3.41 8.02 16.67
CA GLY A 66 -4.55 8.37 15.81
C GLY A 66 -4.39 7.98 14.34
N VAL A 67 -3.19 7.62 13.89
CA VAL A 67 -2.87 7.34 12.48
C VAL A 67 -2.78 5.83 12.23
N ASN A 68 -3.42 5.37 11.16
CA ASN A 68 -3.30 3.98 10.73
C ASN A 68 -1.93 3.74 10.08
N LYS A 69 -1.18 2.77 10.59
CA LYS A 69 0.04 2.24 10.00
C LYS A 69 -0.17 0.80 9.58
N TYR A 70 0.28 0.46 8.38
CA TYR A 70 0.24 -0.86 7.80
C TYR A 70 1.62 -1.51 7.88
N TYR A 71 1.67 -2.83 7.98
CA TYR A 71 2.91 -3.61 7.93
C TYR A 71 2.66 -4.96 7.25
N ALA A 72 3.65 -5.45 6.50
CA ALA A 72 3.57 -6.74 5.81
C ALA A 72 3.69 -7.91 6.79
N VAL A 73 3.02 -9.02 6.46
CA VAL A 73 3.02 -10.29 7.21
C VAL A 73 3.83 -11.34 6.47
#